data_AF-A0A1H7MQG4-F1
#
_entry.id   AF-A0A1H7MQG4-F1
#
_cell.length_a   1.000
_cell.length_b   1.000
_cell.length_c   1.000
_cell.angle_alpha   90.00
_cell.angle_beta   90.00
_cell.angle_gamma   90.00
#
_symmetry.space_group_name_H-M   'P 1'
#
loop_
_entity.id
_entity.type
_entity.pdbx_description
1 polymer ?
#
loop_
_entity_poly.entity_id
_entity_poly.type
_entity_poly.pdbx_seq_one_letter_code
_entity_poly.pdbx_strand_id
1 'polypeptide(L)'
;MADKIERKYLAHYVDETFNGETPAYTRLGDDLEEYNEELNPDVEIKKNIKGEQSIDHKGYEVQSDVDPYYATEGSALWEKLAEIANERKTGAACKTTKIDVLYDTTGTVVWAYREDVALIPKSIGGDTSGVQIPFSVYNLGNRVSGSFNPSTGTFTPTSGN
;
A
#
# COMPACT_ATOMS: atom_id res chain seq x y z
N MET A 1 -8.77 8.15 29.92
CA MET A 1 -7.57 8.45 29.13
C MET A 1 -7.80 7.81 27.77
N ALA A 2 -7.47 8.48 26.66
CA ALA A 2 -7.58 7.85 25.36
C ALA A 2 -6.36 6.93 25.19
N ASP A 3 -6.61 5.63 25.06
CA ASP A 3 -5.55 4.66 24.81
C ASP A 3 -5.03 4.81 23.37
N LYS A 4 -3.75 4.49 23.17
CA LYS A 4 -3.14 4.51 21.84
C LYS A 4 -3.76 3.41 20.98
N ILE A 5 -4.06 3.71 19.72
CA ILE A 5 -4.49 2.69 18.76
C ILE A 5 -3.28 1.80 18.42
N GLU A 6 -3.41 0.49 18.60
CA GLU A 6 -2.35 -0.47 18.27
C GLU A 6 -2.16 -0.59 16.74
N ARG A 7 -0.91 -0.80 16.29
CA ARG A 7 -0.54 -0.87 14.87
C ARG A 7 -1.35 -1.89 14.06
N LYS A 8 -1.74 -3.00 14.67
CA LYS A 8 -2.53 -4.09 14.05
C LYS A 8 -3.88 -3.65 13.49
N TYR A 9 -4.42 -2.53 13.97
CA TYR A 9 -5.71 -1.99 13.53
C TYR A 9 -5.61 -1.18 12.24
N LEU A 10 -4.42 -0.76 11.83
CA LEU A 10 -4.19 -0.18 10.51
C LEU A 10 -3.81 -1.32 9.54
N ALA A 11 -4.76 -1.76 8.73
CA ALA A 11 -4.55 -2.83 7.76
C ALA A 11 -4.30 -2.25 6.37
N HIS A 12 -3.42 -2.93 5.63
CA HIS A 12 -3.12 -2.62 4.24
C HIS A 12 -3.40 -3.87 3.42
N TYR A 13 -4.24 -3.72 2.40
CA TYR A 13 -4.58 -4.79 1.49
C TYR A 13 -4.11 -4.44 0.09
N VAL A 14 -3.64 -5.41 -0.67
CA VAL A 14 -3.28 -5.26 -2.09
C VAL A 14 -4.09 -6.23 -2.93
N ASP A 15 -4.52 -5.78 -4.11
CA ASP A 15 -5.19 -6.64 -5.07
C ASP A 15 -4.17 -7.58 -5.73
N GLU A 16 -4.24 -8.86 -5.38
CA GLU A 16 -3.32 -9.89 -5.87
C GLU A 16 -3.65 -10.36 -7.30
N THR A 17 -4.79 -9.93 -7.85
CA THR A 17 -5.16 -10.21 -9.25
C THR A 17 -4.49 -9.27 -10.25
N PHE A 18 -3.90 -8.16 -9.76
CA PHE A 18 -3.30 -7.10 -10.58
C PHE A 18 -4.28 -6.52 -11.62
N ASN A 19 -5.40 -5.98 -11.12
CA ASN A 19 -6.51 -5.45 -11.93
C ASN A 19 -7.25 -6.53 -12.76
N GLY A 20 -7.45 -7.71 -12.17
CA GLY A 20 -8.36 -8.71 -12.73
C GLY A 20 -9.81 -8.23 -12.75
N GLU A 21 -10.69 -8.96 -13.45
CA GLU A 21 -12.11 -8.59 -13.56
C GLU A 21 -12.80 -8.45 -12.19
N THR A 22 -12.43 -9.32 -11.25
CA THR A 22 -12.86 -9.25 -9.85
C THR A 22 -11.63 -9.15 -8.96
N PRO A 23 -11.42 -8.00 -8.28
CA PRO A 23 -10.29 -7.84 -7.37
C PRO A 23 -10.33 -8.87 -6.24
N ALA A 24 -9.16 -9.37 -5.86
CA ALA A 24 -8.98 -10.21 -4.69
C ALA A 24 -7.94 -9.55 -3.79
N TYR A 25 -8.37 -9.08 -2.62
CA TYR A 25 -7.52 -8.32 -1.73
C TYR A 25 -6.91 -9.23 -0.67
N THR A 26 -5.58 -9.28 -0.63
CA THR A 26 -4.81 -9.96 0.42
C THR A 26 -4.20 -8.94 1.38
N ARG A 27 -4.17 -9.28 2.67
CA ARG A 27 -3.65 -8.40 3.72
C ARG A 27 -2.13 -8.53 3.80
N LEU A 28 -1.43 -7.40 3.85
CA LEU A 28 0.00 -7.37 4.14
C LEU A 28 0.26 -7.42 5.65
N GLY A 29 1.33 -8.11 6.04
CA GLY A 29 1.89 -8.00 7.38
C GLY A 29 2.23 -9.31 8.11
N ASP A 30 2.05 -10.48 7.50
CA ASP A 30 2.26 -11.77 8.18
C ASP A 30 3.65 -11.90 8.81
N ASP A 31 4.69 -11.42 8.11
CA ASP A 31 6.09 -11.46 8.56
C ASP A 31 6.69 -10.06 8.83
N LEU A 32 5.85 -9.01 8.90
CA LEU A 32 6.32 -7.63 9.09
C LEU A 32 6.26 -7.20 10.55
N GLU A 33 7.40 -6.75 11.08
CA GLU A 33 7.47 -6.08 12.38
C GLU A 33 7.10 -4.60 12.30
N GLU A 34 7.30 -3.99 11.12
CA GLU A 34 6.93 -2.61 10.81
C GLU A 34 6.43 -2.48 9.37
N TYR A 35 5.59 -1.48 9.14
CA TYR A 35 5.16 -1.06 7.80
C TYR A 35 4.70 0.38 7.90
N ASN A 36 5.37 1.27 7.15
CA ASN A 36 5.11 2.70 7.19
C ASN A 36 4.73 3.19 5.80
N GLU A 37 3.70 4.05 5.74
CA GLU A 37 3.46 4.89 4.58
C GLU A 37 4.28 6.16 4.71
N GLU A 38 5.39 6.22 3.98
CA GLU A 38 6.22 7.41 3.89
C GLU A 38 5.55 8.40 2.94
N LEU A 39 5.05 9.52 3.48
CA LEU A 39 4.25 10.47 2.70
C LEU A 39 5.07 11.30 1.71
N ASN A 40 6.38 11.48 1.95
CA ASN A 40 7.31 12.23 1.10
C ASN A 40 6.69 13.52 0.50
N PRO A 41 6.43 14.56 1.32
CA PRO A 41 5.85 15.80 0.82
C PRO A 41 6.82 16.54 -0.12
N ASP A 42 6.34 16.93 -1.31
CA ASP A 42 7.06 17.85 -2.19
C ASP A 42 6.72 19.29 -1.79
N VAL A 43 7.68 19.97 -1.16
CA VAL A 43 7.53 21.35 -0.66
C VAL A 43 8.58 22.26 -1.26
N GLU A 44 8.13 23.38 -1.82
CA GLU A 44 9.00 24.46 -2.28
C GLU A 44 8.89 25.66 -1.32
N ILE A 45 10.01 26.06 -0.73
CA ILE A 45 10.09 27.21 0.17
C ILE A 45 10.61 28.41 -0.60
N LYS A 46 9.79 29.46 -0.71
CA LYS A 46 10.13 30.72 -1.37
C LYS A 46 10.35 31.80 -0.31
N LYS A 47 11.32 32.68 -0.54
CA LYS A 47 11.56 33.87 0.30
C LYS A 47 11.58 35.11 -0.58
N ASN A 48 10.77 36.10 -0.26
CA ASN A 48 10.74 37.35 -1.03
C ASN A 48 11.78 38.37 -0.54
N ILE A 49 11.98 39.44 -1.31
CA ILE A 49 12.95 40.51 -0.97
C ILE A 49 12.61 41.28 0.32
N LYS A 50 11.38 41.14 0.83
CA LYS A 50 10.96 41.71 2.13
C LYS A 50 11.33 40.81 3.31
N GLY A 51 11.87 39.62 3.04
CA GLY A 51 12.24 38.63 4.05
C GLY A 51 11.11 37.68 4.46
N GLU A 52 9.95 37.76 3.82
CA GLU A 52 8.79 36.89 4.11
C GLU A 52 8.97 35.52 3.44
N GLN A 53 8.56 34.46 4.13
CA GLN A 53 8.57 33.09 3.63
C GLN A 53 7.18 32.65 3.18
N SER A 54 7.10 31.89 2.09
CA SER A 54 5.91 31.18 1.66
C SER A 54 6.25 29.73 1.34
N ILE A 55 5.36 28.81 1.71
CA ILE A 55 5.51 27.38 1.45
C ILE A 55 4.51 27.01 0.35
N ASP A 56 4.99 26.30 -0.66
CA ASP A 56 4.22 25.78 -1.78
C ASP A 56 4.26 24.24 -1.72
N HIS A 57 3.18 23.62 -1.26
CA HIS A 57 3.07 22.17 -1.08
C HIS A 57 2.45 21.54 -2.34
N LYS A 58 3.28 20.87 -3.13
CA LYS A 58 2.93 20.34 -4.46
C LYS A 58 2.24 18.98 -4.43
N GLY A 59 2.33 18.26 -3.30
CA GLY A 59 1.69 16.97 -3.12
C GLY A 59 2.52 16.03 -2.27
N TYR A 60 2.16 14.76 -2.33
CA TYR A 60 2.82 13.67 -1.62
C TYR A 60 3.28 12.61 -2.62
N GLU A 61 4.51 12.12 -2.46
CA GLU A 61 5.07 10.99 -3.21
C GLU A 61 5.05 9.73 -2.33
N VAL A 62 3.83 9.27 -2.01
CA VAL A 62 3.63 8.22 -1.00
C VAL A 62 4.25 6.90 -1.45
N GLN A 63 5.04 6.29 -0.58
CA GLN A 63 5.60 4.96 -0.80
C GLN A 63 5.68 4.14 0.50
N SER A 64 5.86 2.84 0.35
CA SER A 64 6.09 1.92 1.48
C SER A 64 6.98 0.76 1.05
N ASP A 65 7.58 0.10 2.01
CA ASP A 65 8.38 -1.11 1.79
C ASP A 65 7.78 -2.31 2.53
N VAL A 66 7.67 -3.42 1.81
CA VAL A 66 7.35 -4.74 2.37
C VAL A 66 8.65 -5.54 2.37
N ASP A 67 9.19 -5.76 3.56
CA ASP A 67 10.45 -6.45 3.77
C ASP A 67 10.48 -7.05 5.19
N PRO A 68 10.54 -8.39 5.35
CA PRO A 68 10.55 -9.40 4.31
C PRO A 68 9.15 -9.68 3.71
N TYR A 69 9.13 -10.31 2.53
CA TYR A 69 7.94 -10.99 2.02
C TYR A 69 8.34 -12.38 1.54
N TYR A 70 7.85 -13.43 2.21
CA TYR A 70 8.25 -14.81 1.92
C TYR A 70 7.44 -15.44 0.78
N ALA A 71 8.13 -16.23 -0.04
CA ALA A 71 7.51 -17.05 -1.06
C ALA A 71 6.64 -18.12 -0.40
N THR A 72 5.36 -18.12 -0.74
CA THR A 72 4.39 -19.09 -0.25
C THR A 72 3.73 -19.78 -1.44
N GLU A 73 3.82 -21.11 -1.49
CA GLU A 73 3.16 -21.88 -2.55
C GLU A 73 1.64 -21.64 -2.53
N GLY A 74 1.07 -21.35 -3.70
CA GLY A 74 -0.36 -21.04 -3.86
C GLY A 74 -0.75 -19.61 -3.48
N SER A 75 0.19 -18.74 -3.07
CA SER A 75 -0.07 -17.30 -2.92
C SER A 75 -0.10 -16.63 -4.31
N ALA A 76 -1.26 -16.12 -4.70
CA ALA A 76 -1.42 -15.41 -5.98
C ALA A 76 -0.57 -14.14 -6.03
N LEU A 77 -0.43 -13.41 -4.92
CA LEU A 77 0.46 -12.25 -4.83
C LEU A 77 1.93 -12.65 -5.06
N TRP A 78 2.41 -13.72 -4.41
CA TRP A 78 3.76 -14.24 -4.64
C TRP A 78 3.99 -14.59 -6.12
N GLU A 79 3.09 -15.35 -6.72
CA GLU A 79 3.22 -15.79 -8.12
C GLU A 79 3.34 -14.58 -9.06
N LYS A 80 2.54 -13.53 -8.84
CA LYS A 80 2.61 -12.29 -9.63
C LYS A 80 3.89 -11.50 -9.41
N LEU A 81 4.33 -11.36 -8.16
CA LEU A 81 5.60 -10.67 -7.86
C LEU A 81 6.79 -11.45 -8.47
N ALA A 82 6.77 -12.78 -8.38
CA ALA A 82 7.78 -13.64 -8.97
C ALA A 82 7.80 -13.54 -10.51
N GLU A 83 6.63 -13.51 -11.16
CA GLU A 83 6.48 -13.27 -12.60
C GLU A 83 7.11 -11.92 -13.00
N ILE A 84 6.78 -10.84 -12.28
CA ILE A 84 7.32 -9.49 -12.51
C ILE A 84 8.85 -9.49 -12.40
N ALA A 85 9.38 -10.08 -11.33
CA ALA A 85 10.81 -10.05 -11.04
C ALA A 85 11.64 -10.94 -11.97
N ASN A 86 11.15 -12.16 -12.29
CA ASN A 86 11.88 -13.08 -13.16
C ASN A 86 11.86 -12.63 -14.62
N GLU A 87 10.72 -12.14 -15.13
CA GLU A 87 10.61 -11.66 -16.52
C GLU A 87 11.03 -10.20 -16.71
N ARG A 88 11.43 -9.51 -15.62
CA ARG A 88 11.78 -8.09 -15.63
C ARG A 88 10.65 -7.22 -16.18
N LYS A 89 9.41 -7.53 -15.80
CA LYS A 89 8.23 -6.76 -16.24
C LYS A 89 8.27 -5.35 -15.67
N THR A 90 7.63 -4.44 -16.39
CA THR A 90 7.59 -3.01 -16.05
C THR A 90 6.23 -2.42 -16.40
N GLY A 91 6.01 -1.16 -16.00
CA GLY A 91 4.83 -0.40 -16.40
C GLY A 91 3.55 -1.01 -15.86
N ALA A 92 2.58 -1.25 -16.74
CA ALA A 92 1.24 -1.72 -16.37
C ALA A 92 1.24 -3.08 -15.66
N ALA A 93 2.22 -3.94 -15.93
CA ALA A 93 2.33 -5.25 -15.29
C ALA A 93 2.60 -5.16 -13.77
N CYS A 94 3.15 -4.05 -13.30
CA CYS A 94 3.40 -3.79 -11.88
C CYS A 94 2.22 -3.09 -11.19
N LYS A 95 1.22 -2.64 -11.95
CA LYS A 95 0.12 -1.83 -11.41
C LYS A 95 -0.98 -2.71 -10.85
N THR A 96 -1.50 -2.31 -9.70
CA THR A 96 -2.67 -2.90 -9.03
C THR A 96 -3.36 -1.82 -8.20
N THR A 97 -4.26 -2.21 -7.31
CA THR A 97 -4.86 -1.30 -6.32
C THR A 97 -4.53 -1.76 -4.91
N LYS A 98 -4.49 -0.80 -3.98
CA LYS A 98 -4.44 -1.10 -2.55
C LYS A 98 -5.64 -0.51 -1.82
N ILE A 99 -5.95 -1.07 -0.66
CA ILE A 99 -6.91 -0.52 0.29
C ILE A 99 -6.22 -0.37 1.64
N ASP A 100 -6.20 0.85 2.17
CA ASP A 100 -5.83 1.12 3.55
C ASP A 100 -7.10 1.20 4.39
N VAL A 101 -7.12 0.51 5.53
CA VAL A 101 -8.28 0.45 6.43
C VAL A 101 -7.83 0.64 7.86
N LEU A 102 -8.43 1.60 8.56
CA LEU A 102 -8.31 1.67 10.01
C LEU A 102 -9.53 1.05 10.66
N TYR A 103 -9.29 0.09 11.55
CA TYR A 103 -10.30 -0.46 12.43
C TYR A 103 -10.23 0.19 13.82
N ASP A 104 -11.35 0.20 14.53
CA ASP A 104 -11.34 0.43 15.97
C ASP A 104 -11.07 -0.87 16.73
N THR A 105 -11.03 -0.78 18.06
CA THR A 105 -10.76 -1.93 18.93
C THR A 105 -11.86 -3.00 18.89
N THR A 106 -13.05 -2.67 18.38
CA THR A 106 -14.17 -3.60 18.19
C THR A 106 -14.14 -4.29 16.82
N GLY A 107 -13.22 -3.90 15.93
CA GLY A 107 -13.13 -4.40 14.56
C GLY A 107 -14.02 -3.65 13.57
N THR A 108 -14.60 -2.51 13.96
CA THR A 108 -15.40 -1.67 13.07
C THR A 108 -14.49 -0.80 12.21
N VAL A 109 -14.80 -0.66 10.92
CA VAL A 109 -14.06 0.22 10.01
C VAL A 109 -14.31 1.68 10.40
N VAL A 110 -13.24 2.38 10.76
CA VAL A 110 -13.23 3.84 11.03
C VAL A 110 -13.11 4.62 9.73
N TRP A 111 -12.18 4.22 8.87
CA TRP A 111 -12.03 4.76 7.53
C TRP A 111 -11.43 3.71 6.60
N ALA A 112 -11.73 3.82 5.31
CA ALA A 112 -11.10 3.05 4.26
C ALA A 112 -10.83 3.92 3.04
N TYR A 113 -9.66 3.75 2.43
CA TYR A 113 -9.27 4.41 1.19
C TYR A 113 -8.73 3.39 0.21
N ARG A 114 -9.16 3.48 -1.04
CA ARG A 114 -8.60 2.72 -2.15
C ARG A 114 -7.76 3.63 -3.04
N GLU A 115 -6.62 3.15 -3.50
CA GLU A 115 -5.71 3.90 -4.36
C GLU A 115 -5.05 3.00 -5.40
N ASP A 116 -4.68 3.56 -6.55
CA ASP A 116 -3.86 2.85 -7.53
C ASP A 116 -2.42 2.80 -7.04
N VAL A 117 -1.75 1.65 -7.20
CA VAL A 117 -0.36 1.47 -6.75
C VAL A 117 0.45 0.71 -7.79
N ALA A 118 1.78 0.82 -7.72
CA ALA A 118 2.71 -0.10 -8.36
C ALA A 118 3.44 -0.92 -7.30
N LEU A 119 3.44 -2.25 -7.46
CA LEU A 119 4.25 -3.16 -6.66
C LEU A 119 5.51 -3.51 -7.44
N ILE A 120 6.67 -3.17 -6.88
CA ILE A 120 7.97 -3.34 -7.55
C ILE A 120 8.86 -4.23 -6.68
N PRO A 121 9.07 -5.50 -7.07
CA PRO A 121 10.04 -6.38 -6.42
C PRO A 121 11.45 -5.78 -6.40
N LYS A 122 12.09 -5.78 -5.23
CA LYS A 122 13.46 -5.28 -5.02
C LYS A 122 14.49 -6.37 -5.31
N SER A 123 14.20 -7.62 -4.92
CA SER A 123 15.08 -8.77 -5.09
C SER A 123 14.28 -10.07 -5.07
N ILE A 124 14.86 -11.16 -5.60
CA ILE A 124 14.44 -12.53 -5.31
C ILE A 124 15.66 -13.22 -4.71
N GLY A 125 15.51 -13.77 -3.52
CA GLY A 125 16.61 -14.41 -2.80
C GLY A 125 16.12 -14.94 -1.48
N GLY A 126 16.81 -14.62 -0.39
CA GLY A 126 16.43 -15.01 0.96
C GLY A 126 17.63 -15.51 1.77
N ASP A 127 17.36 -15.87 3.01
CA ASP A 127 18.32 -16.47 3.95
C ASP A 127 17.88 -17.89 4.34
N THR A 128 18.41 -18.42 5.44
CA THR A 128 18.04 -19.76 5.94
C THR A 128 16.58 -19.89 6.37
N SER A 129 15.86 -18.78 6.48
CA SER A 129 14.45 -18.71 6.89
C SER A 129 13.49 -18.94 5.72
N GLY A 130 13.95 -18.79 4.47
CA GLY A 130 13.15 -19.07 3.28
C GLY A 130 13.44 -18.13 2.10
N VAL A 131 12.80 -18.42 0.96
CA VAL A 131 12.87 -17.57 -0.23
C VAL A 131 12.05 -16.30 0.02
N GLN A 132 12.61 -15.14 -0.32
CA GLN A 132 12.01 -13.83 -0.10
C GLN A 132 11.95 -13.03 -1.41
N ILE A 133 10.91 -12.20 -1.55
CA ILE A 133 10.76 -11.18 -2.60
C ILE A 133 10.29 -9.85 -2.01
N PRO A 134 11.13 -9.15 -1.25
CA PRO A 134 10.75 -7.86 -0.72
C PRO A 134 10.42 -6.91 -1.87
N PHE A 135 9.42 -6.04 -1.69
CA PHE A 135 8.93 -5.13 -2.73
C PHE A 135 8.56 -3.77 -2.17
N SER A 136 8.61 -2.75 -3.01
CA SER A 136 8.13 -1.42 -2.67
C SER A 136 6.74 -1.20 -3.26
N VAL A 137 5.90 -0.48 -2.52
CA VAL A 137 4.57 -0.02 -2.92
C VAL A 137 4.69 1.46 -3.25
N TYR A 138 4.46 1.83 -4.51
CA TYR A 138 4.42 3.22 -4.94
C TYR A 138 2.97 3.63 -5.20
N ASN A 139 2.46 4.62 -4.49
CA ASN A 139 1.10 5.11 -4.72
C ASN A 139 1.08 5.97 -5.99
N LEU A 140 0.11 5.71 -6.86
CA LEU A 140 -0.04 6.33 -8.19
C LEU A 140 -1.19 7.34 -8.24
N GLY A 141 -1.82 7.63 -7.10
CA GLY A 141 -2.98 8.53 -7.00
C GLY A 141 -4.31 7.82 -7.21
N ASN A 142 -5.35 8.59 -7.56
CA ASN A 142 -6.75 8.13 -7.59
C ASN A 142 -7.25 7.61 -6.23
N ARG A 143 -6.74 8.19 -5.13
CA ARG A 143 -7.16 7.86 -3.77
C ARG A 143 -8.62 8.25 -3.55
N VAL A 144 -9.48 7.26 -3.29
CA VAL A 144 -10.92 7.44 -3.03
C VAL A 144 -11.29 6.89 -1.66
N SER A 145 -12.12 7.62 -0.92
CA SER A 145 -12.70 7.12 0.34
C SER A 145 -13.87 6.18 0.06
N GLY A 146 -14.12 5.22 0.95
CA GLY A 146 -15.24 4.30 0.81
C GLY A 146 -15.50 3.45 2.05
N SER A 147 -16.40 2.49 1.90
CA SER A 147 -16.62 1.42 2.87
C SER A 147 -15.90 0.15 2.43
N PHE A 148 -15.30 -0.56 3.37
CA PHE A 148 -14.67 -1.86 3.13
C PHE A 148 -15.35 -2.96 3.94
N ASN A 149 -15.68 -4.07 3.30
CA ASN A 149 -16.20 -5.27 3.95
C ASN A 149 -15.09 -6.32 4.05
N PRO A 150 -14.49 -6.54 5.23
CA PRO A 150 -13.38 -7.49 5.39
C PRO A 150 -13.80 -8.95 5.14
N SER A 151 -15.06 -9.31 5.37
CA SER A 151 -15.55 -10.67 5.16
C SER A 151 -15.64 -11.05 3.68
N THR A 152 -15.83 -10.06 2.80
CA THR A 152 -15.95 -10.27 1.35
C THR A 152 -14.80 -9.66 0.56
N GLY A 153 -13.86 -8.97 1.23
CA GLY A 153 -12.79 -8.20 0.60
C GLY A 153 -13.30 -7.08 -0.32
N THR A 154 -14.54 -6.62 -0.16
CA THR A 154 -15.17 -5.70 -1.12
C THR A 154 -15.03 -4.25 -0.67
N PHE A 155 -14.55 -3.40 -1.58
CA PHE A 155 -14.55 -1.95 -1.41
C PHE A 155 -15.68 -1.30 -2.21
N THR A 156 -16.40 -0.38 -1.58
CA THR A 156 -17.42 0.43 -2.24
C THR A 156 -17.04 1.90 -2.07
N PRO A 157 -16.68 2.60 -3.18
CA PRO A 157 -16.38 4.02 -3.11
C PRO A 157 -17.59 4.78 -2.57
N THR A 158 -17.35 5.72 -1.66
CA THR A 158 -18.37 6.70 -1.30
C THR A 158 -18.61 7.56 -2.54
N SER A 159 -19.82 7.53 -3.10
CA SER A 159 -20.17 8.41 -4.22
C SER A 159 -19.94 9.86 -3.77
N GLY A 160 -19.05 10.57 -4.46
CA GLY A 160 -18.84 11.99 -4.19
C GLY A 160 -20.13 12.77 -4.47
N ASN A 161 -20.49 13.66 -3.55
CA ASN A 161 -21.43 14.75 -3.84
C ASN A 161 -20.80 15.75 -4.81
#